data_AF-A0A7S1ED59-F1
#
_entry.id   AF-A0A7S1ED59-F1
#
_cell.length_a   1.000
_cell.length_b   1.000
_cell.length_c   1.000
_cell.angle_alpha   90.00
_cell.angle_beta   90.00
_cell.angle_gamma   90.00
#
_symmetry.space_group_name_H-M   'P 1'
#
loop_
_entity.id
_entity.type
_entity.pdbx_description
1 polymer ?
#
loop_
_entity_poly.entity_id
_entity_poly.type
_entity_poly.pdbx_seq_one_letter_code
_entity_poly.pdbx_strand_id
1 'polypeptide(L)'
;LENNGLLSIPLTGIKAFPPTEDEAADAVTWNVSLVSFSSFYSEEQLFAVQPHIAVDPNDDTVAQATLEFADSINGNFTIRVTSSDDASNANGGVSSLSQEIRVQVKPVNSRPVLNLTLTALQAVEDACTDAPCTATVAA
;
A
#
# COMPACT_ATOMS: atom_id res chain seq x y z
N LEU A 1 8.24 -12.85 8.97
CA LEU A 1 8.13 -11.77 7.98
C LEU A 1 6.64 -11.51 7.85
N GLU A 2 6.19 -10.34 8.33
CA GLU A 2 4.83 -9.88 8.03
C GLU A 2 4.78 -9.58 6.54
N ASN A 3 3.74 -10.05 5.84
CA ASN A 3 3.64 -9.92 4.40
C ASN A 3 3.13 -8.54 3.99
N ASN A 4 3.59 -8.06 2.82
CA ASN A 4 2.93 -7.01 2.07
C ASN A 4 1.47 -7.39 1.78
N GLY A 5 0.55 -6.48 2.10
CA GLY A 5 -0.87 -6.64 1.80
C GLY A 5 -1.25 -5.86 0.56
N LEU A 6 -1.90 -6.51 -0.41
CA LEU A 6 -2.54 -5.85 -1.54
C LEU A 6 -3.98 -5.52 -1.18
N LEU A 7 -4.35 -4.24 -1.31
CA LEU A 7 -5.71 -3.75 -1.11
C LEU A 7 -6.24 -3.15 -2.41
N SER A 8 -7.34 -3.72 -2.90
CA SER A 8 -8.09 -3.21 -4.05
C SER A 8 -9.33 -2.46 -3.57
N ILE A 9 -9.49 -1.23 -4.05
CA ILE A 9 -10.59 -0.34 -3.69
C ILE A 9 -11.38 -0.02 -4.97
N PRO A 10 -12.64 -0.48 -5.11
CA PRO A 10 -13.49 -0.07 -6.21
C PRO A 10 -13.88 1.40 -6.04
N LEU A 11 -13.74 2.18 -7.12
CA LEU A 11 -14.01 3.62 -7.17
C LEU A 11 -15.36 3.94 -7.83
N THR A 12 -16.30 2.99 -7.77
CA THR A 12 -17.61 3.11 -8.42
C THR A 12 -18.32 4.39 -7.98
N GLY A 13 -18.76 5.18 -8.96
CA GLY A 13 -19.54 6.40 -8.71
C GLY A 13 -18.72 7.66 -8.44
N ILE A 14 -17.39 7.60 -8.43
CA ILE A 14 -16.54 8.79 -8.54
C ILE A 14 -16.46 9.12 -10.02
N LYS A 15 -17.19 10.13 -10.48
CA LYS A 15 -17.06 10.62 -11.85
C LYS A 15 -16.86 12.13 -11.87
N ALA A 16 -15.87 12.55 -12.64
CA ALA A 16 -15.90 13.87 -13.24
C ALA A 16 -17.12 13.92 -14.19
N PHE A 17 -17.69 15.11 -14.37
CA PHE A 17 -18.96 15.31 -15.08
C PHE A 17 -18.96 14.59 -16.45
N PRO A 18 -20.12 14.09 -16.92
CA PRO A 18 -20.17 13.44 -18.22
C PRO A 18 -19.69 14.41 -19.31
N PRO A 19 -18.91 13.93 -20.30
CA PRO A 19 -18.52 14.75 -21.44
C PRO A 19 -19.79 15.27 -22.12
N THR A 20 -19.77 16.51 -22.59
CA THR A 20 -20.87 17.00 -23.43
C THR A 20 -20.92 16.17 -24.72
N GLU A 21 -22.12 15.96 -25.28
CA GLU A 21 -22.41 15.04 -26.39
C GLU A 21 -21.57 15.23 -27.67
N ASP A 22 -20.71 16.25 -27.75
CA ASP A 22 -19.86 16.60 -28.90
C ASP A 22 -18.39 16.15 -28.78
N GLU A 23 -17.95 15.59 -27.64
CA GLU A 23 -16.54 15.26 -27.40
C GLU A 23 -16.33 13.77 -27.08
N ALA A 24 -16.30 12.94 -28.13
CA ALA A 24 -16.03 11.50 -28.03
C ALA A 24 -14.55 11.14 -27.71
N ALA A 25 -13.77 12.04 -27.10
CA ALA A 25 -12.33 11.85 -26.93
C ALA A 25 -11.71 12.48 -25.66
N ASP A 26 -12.51 13.01 -24.73
CA ASP A 26 -11.92 13.63 -23.54
C ASP A 26 -11.44 12.56 -22.57
N ALA A 27 -10.12 12.60 -22.31
CA ALA A 27 -9.45 11.64 -21.45
C ALA A 27 -9.64 12.03 -19.99
N VAL A 28 -10.44 11.27 -19.25
CA VAL A 28 -10.53 11.40 -17.80
C VAL A 28 -9.19 11.00 -17.18
N THR A 29 -8.54 11.94 -16.51
CA THR A 29 -7.28 11.71 -15.80
C THR A 29 -7.56 11.37 -14.33
N TRP A 30 -7.04 10.23 -13.89
CA TRP A 30 -7.19 9.75 -12.51
C TRP A 30 -5.88 9.88 -11.73
N ASN A 31 -5.98 10.41 -10.51
CA ASN A 31 -4.85 10.54 -9.60
C ASN A 31 -5.21 10.00 -8.22
N VAL A 32 -4.26 9.30 -7.60
CA VAL A 32 -4.30 8.92 -6.19
C VAL A 32 -3.11 9.58 -5.48
N SER A 33 -3.38 10.25 -4.37
CA SER A 33 -2.36 10.89 -3.55
C SER A 33 -2.57 10.57 -2.08
N LEU A 34 -1.49 10.57 -1.29
CA LEU A 34 -1.65 10.51 0.15
C LEU A 34 -2.08 11.88 0.70
N VAL A 35 -2.99 11.87 1.66
CA VAL A 35 -3.41 13.08 2.39
C VAL A 35 -2.80 13.10 3.78
N SER A 36 -2.78 11.94 4.44
CA SER A 36 -2.16 11.82 5.75
C SER A 36 -1.75 10.40 6.05
N PHE A 37 -0.63 10.29 6.76
CA PHE A 37 -0.08 9.07 7.32
C PHE A 37 0.29 9.34 8.79
N SER A 38 0.43 8.28 9.58
CA SER A 38 0.92 8.42 10.95
C SER A 38 2.37 8.91 10.93
N SER A 39 2.80 9.70 11.93
CA SER A 39 4.16 10.25 12.02
C SER A 39 5.28 9.20 12.14
N PHE A 40 4.95 7.91 12.05
CA PHE A 40 5.88 6.79 12.21
C PHE A 40 6.48 6.29 10.90
N TYR A 41 5.88 6.62 9.75
CA TYR A 41 6.34 6.22 8.41
C TYR A 41 6.49 7.46 7.53
N SER A 42 7.28 7.44 6.46
CA SER A 42 7.20 8.44 5.38
C SER A 42 6.29 7.96 4.24
N GLU A 43 5.90 8.85 3.32
CA GLU A 43 5.11 8.49 2.14
C GLU A 43 5.81 7.44 1.28
N GLU A 44 7.14 7.53 1.11
CA GLU A 44 7.90 6.54 0.33
C GLU A 44 8.05 5.19 1.06
N GLN A 45 7.88 5.16 2.38
CA GLN A 45 7.98 3.94 3.17
C GLN A 45 6.65 3.18 3.28
N LEU A 46 5.53 3.83 2.94
CA LEU A 46 4.21 3.24 3.14
C LEU A 46 3.92 2.14 2.10
N PHE A 47 4.44 2.29 0.89
CA PHE A 47 4.11 1.42 -0.23
C PHE A 47 5.33 0.67 -0.76
N ALA A 48 5.17 -0.63 -1.00
CA ALA A 48 6.15 -1.44 -1.72
C ALA A 48 6.16 -1.08 -3.21
N VAL A 49 4.99 -0.69 -3.74
CA VAL A 49 4.79 -0.25 -5.12
C VAL A 49 3.91 0.99 -5.11
N GLN A 50 4.25 1.98 -5.94
CA GLN A 50 3.49 3.21 -6.03
C GLN A 50 2.00 2.92 -6.32
N PRO A 51 1.06 3.55 -5.58
CA PRO A 51 -0.36 3.43 -5.85
C PRO A 51 -0.70 3.71 -7.31
N HIS A 52 -1.57 2.89 -7.89
CA HIS A 52 -2.05 3.08 -9.24
C HIS A 52 -3.56 2.95 -9.32
N ILE A 53 -4.16 3.62 -10.30
CA ILE A 53 -5.57 3.49 -10.64
C ILE A 53 -5.66 2.85 -12.02
N ALA A 54 -6.49 1.80 -12.14
CA ALA A 54 -6.86 1.20 -13.40
C ALA A 54 -8.33 1.52 -13.70
N VAL A 55 -8.60 2.08 -14.89
CA VAL A 55 -9.96 2.33 -15.39
C VAL A 55 -10.36 1.16 -16.28
N ASP A 56 -11.62 0.72 -16.23
CA ASP A 56 -12.13 -0.32 -17.13
C ASP A 56 -12.10 0.21 -18.57
N PRO A 57 -11.51 -0.53 -19.52
CA PRO A 57 -11.41 -0.08 -20.91
C PRO A 57 -12.75 0.01 -21.64
N ASN A 58 -13.82 -0.58 -21.09
CA ASN A 58 -15.16 -0.57 -21.69
C ASN A 58 -16.15 0.31 -20.93
N ASP A 59 -15.79 0.75 -19.71
CA ASP A 59 -16.66 1.54 -18.84
C ASP A 59 -15.83 2.51 -17.98
N ASP A 60 -15.76 3.76 -18.41
CA ASP A 60 -15.07 4.85 -17.72
C ASP A 60 -15.73 5.24 -16.37
N THR A 61 -16.88 4.64 -16.02
CA THR A 61 -17.50 4.75 -14.69
C THR A 61 -16.92 3.76 -13.68
N VAL A 62 -16.13 2.79 -14.15
CA VAL A 62 -15.55 1.73 -13.34
C VAL A 62 -14.04 1.91 -13.27
N ALA A 63 -13.54 2.18 -12.07
CA ALA A 63 -12.10 2.23 -11.80
C ALA A 63 -11.77 1.50 -10.49
N GLN A 64 -10.53 1.03 -10.39
CA GLN A 64 -9.97 0.43 -9.18
C GLN A 64 -8.66 1.09 -8.80
N ALA A 65 -8.55 1.48 -7.53
CA ALA A 65 -7.27 1.83 -6.93
C ALA A 65 -6.64 0.58 -6.31
N THR A 66 -5.36 0.37 -6.58
CA THR A 66 -4.56 -0.70 -5.99
C THR A 66 -3.49 -0.08 -5.10
N LEU A 67 -3.47 -0.51 -3.84
CA LEU A 67 -2.47 -0.13 -2.85
C LEU A 67 -1.68 -1.37 -2.44
N GLU A 68 -0.36 -1.31 -2.54
CA GLU A 68 0.53 -2.36 -2.09
C GLU A 68 1.40 -1.83 -0.95
N PHE A 69 1.09 -2.25 0.28
CA PHE A 69 1.81 -1.77 1.46
C PHE A 69 3.19 -2.41 1.57
N ALA A 70 4.15 -1.65 2.09
CA ALA A 70 5.44 -2.20 2.48
C ALA A 70 5.28 -3.19 3.66
N ASP A 71 6.30 -4.01 3.88
CA ASP A 71 6.32 -4.95 5.00
C ASP A 71 6.27 -4.22 6.35
N SER A 72 5.62 -4.84 7.34
CA SER A 72 5.54 -4.33 8.72
C SER A 72 4.90 -2.94 8.86
N ILE A 73 4.02 -2.58 7.91
CA ILE A 73 3.19 -1.38 7.97
C ILE A 73 1.87 -1.71 8.68
N ASN A 74 1.50 -0.90 9.67
CA ASN A 74 0.18 -0.94 10.28
C ASN A 74 -0.26 0.45 10.73
N GLY A 75 -1.57 0.69 10.78
CA GLY A 75 -2.14 1.95 11.26
C GLY A 75 -3.31 2.43 10.41
N ASN A 76 -3.63 3.71 10.56
CA ASN A 76 -4.68 4.37 9.79
C ASN A 76 -4.05 5.48 8.94
N PHE A 77 -4.47 5.58 7.69
CA PHE A 77 -4.05 6.64 6.77
C PHE A 77 -5.23 7.02 5.86
N THR A 78 -5.12 8.20 5.27
CA THR A 78 -6.13 8.72 4.33
C THR A 78 -5.49 8.90 2.98
N ILE A 79 -6.10 8.31 1.96
CA ILE A 79 -5.79 8.58 0.56
C ILE A 79 -6.84 9.52 -0.02
N ARG A 80 -6.46 10.31 -1.01
CA ARG A 80 -7.37 11.10 -1.84
C ARG A 80 -7.30 10.61 -3.26
N VAL A 81 -8.45 10.24 -3.78
CA VAL A 81 -8.65 9.90 -5.18
C VAL A 81 -9.25 11.11 -5.86
N THR A 82 -8.70 11.51 -7.00
CA THR A 82 -9.19 12.62 -7.80
C THR A 82 -9.39 12.16 -9.24
N SER A 83 -10.58 12.39 -9.77
CA SER A 83 -10.89 12.27 -11.20
C SER A 83 -11.01 13.69 -11.76
N SER A 84 -10.27 13.97 -12.82
CA SER A 84 -10.37 15.23 -13.58
C SER A 84 -10.78 14.91 -15.00
N ASP A 85 -11.72 15.66 -15.53
CA ASP A 85 -12.05 15.68 -16.95
C ASP A 85 -11.48 16.96 -17.55
N ASP A 86 -10.71 16.81 -18.63
CA ASP A 86 -10.18 17.91 -19.45
C ASP A 86 -11.21 18.32 -20.50
N ALA A 87 -12.49 18.39 -20.11
CA ALA A 87 -13.56 18.87 -20.97
C ALA A 87 -13.18 20.25 -21.49
N SER A 88 -12.98 20.34 -22.81
CA SER A 88 -12.46 21.52 -23.47
C SER A 88 -13.57 22.55 -23.65
N ASN A 89 -14.13 23.02 -22.54
CA ASN A 89 -15.17 24.03 -22.65
C ASN A 89 -14.57 25.30 -23.28
N ALA A 90 -15.27 25.80 -24.28
CA ALA A 90 -15.13 27.16 -24.79
C ALA A 90 -15.29 28.25 -23.69
N ASN A 91 -15.39 27.88 -22.40
CA ASN A 91 -15.51 28.72 -21.21
C ASN A 91 -14.47 28.42 -20.08
N GLY A 92 -13.45 27.59 -20.29
CA GLY A 92 -12.23 27.46 -19.44
C GLY A 92 -12.29 26.76 -18.08
N GLY A 93 -13.26 25.90 -17.77
CA GLY A 93 -13.36 25.18 -16.49
C GLY A 93 -12.99 23.70 -16.56
N VAL A 94 -11.85 23.33 -15.97
CA VAL A 94 -11.52 21.93 -15.62
C VAL A 94 -12.51 21.43 -14.56
N SER A 95 -13.12 20.27 -14.78
CA SER A 95 -14.04 19.66 -13.83
C SER A 95 -13.33 18.54 -13.07
N SER A 96 -13.06 18.75 -11.78
CA SER A 96 -12.45 17.73 -10.91
C SER A 96 -13.36 17.35 -9.75
N LEU A 97 -13.36 16.07 -9.42
CA LEU A 97 -14.00 15.51 -8.23
C LEU A 97 -12.95 14.79 -7.41
N SER A 98 -12.95 15.01 -6.10
CA SER A 98 -12.07 14.29 -5.18
C SER A 98 -12.83 13.63 -4.06
N GLN A 99 -12.36 12.44 -3.66
CA GLN A 99 -12.87 11.70 -2.52
C GLN A 99 -11.72 11.26 -1.63
N GLU A 100 -11.87 11.49 -0.32
CA GLU A 100 -10.97 10.96 0.69
C GLU A 100 -11.46 9.61 1.21
N ILE A 101 -10.55 8.67 1.33
CA ILE A 101 -10.82 7.30 1.77
C ILE A 101 -9.90 6.99 2.95
N ARG A 102 -10.51 6.67 4.10
CA ARG A 102 -9.78 6.19 5.28
C ARG A 102 -9.50 4.71 5.14
N VAL A 103 -8.22 4.36 5.24
CA VAL A 103 -7.75 2.98 5.15
C VAL A 103 -7.14 2.59 6.50
N GLN A 104 -7.50 1.40 6.98
CA GLN A 104 -6.96 0.81 8.19
C GLN A 104 -6.20 -0.47 7.83
N VAL A 105 -4.88 -0.46 8.04
CA VAL A 105 -4.04 -1.66 7.96
C VAL A 105 -3.88 -2.21 9.37
N LYS A 106 -4.44 -3.40 9.60
CA LYS A 106 -4.39 -4.07 10.89
C LYS A 106 -3.05 -4.79 11.03
N PRO A 107 -2.39 -4.71 12.21
CA PRO A 107 -1.15 -5.46 12.43
C PRO A 107 -1.41 -6.96 12.32
N VAL A 108 -0.52 -7.67 11.61
CA VAL A 108 -0.60 -9.12 11.45
C VAL A 108 0.50 -9.77 12.27
N ASN A 109 0.20 -10.11 13.52
CA ASN A 109 1.19 -10.72 14.40
C ASN A 109 1.68 -12.08 13.84
N SER A 110 2.89 -12.10 13.29
CA SER A 110 3.54 -13.32 12.81
C SER A 110 4.18 -14.09 13.97
N ARG A 111 4.08 -15.42 13.96
CA ARG A 111 4.74 -16.27 14.96
C ARG A 111 6.28 -16.05 14.94
N PRO A 112 6.96 -16.03 16.10
CA PRO A 112 8.42 -16.03 16.14
C PRO A 112 8.98 -17.23 15.37
N VAL A 113 9.97 -17.02 14.50
CA VAL A 113 10.65 -18.08 13.76
C VAL A 113 12.10 -18.17 14.25
N LEU A 114 12.51 -19.37 14.66
CA LEU A 114 13.89 -19.66 15.03
C LEU A 114 14.65 -20.15 13.78
N ASN A 115 15.48 -19.29 13.20
CA ASN A 115 16.37 -19.65 12.08
C ASN A 115 17.79 -19.93 12.61
N LEU A 116 18.01 -21.13 13.13
CA LEU A 116 19.35 -21.59 13.53
C LEU A 116 19.92 -22.49 12.44
N THR A 117 21.00 -22.05 11.79
CA THR A 117 21.87 -22.91 10.99
C THR A 117 23.10 -23.23 11.83
N LEU A 118 23.06 -24.36 12.55
CA LEU A 118 24.21 -24.84 13.33
C LEU A 118 25.06 -25.73 12.42
N THR A 119 26.25 -25.25 12.03
CA THR A 119 27.16 -25.99 11.16
C THR A 119 27.96 -27.05 11.93
N ALA A 120 28.24 -26.82 13.21
CA ALA A 120 28.71 -27.81 14.17
C ALA A 120 28.49 -27.32 15.60
N LEU A 121 28.17 -28.25 16.51
CA LEU A 121 28.18 -28.01 17.96
C LEU A 121 29.23 -28.94 18.57
N GLN A 122 30.19 -28.37 19.29
CA GLN A 122 31.21 -29.15 20.00
C GLN A 122 31.12 -28.82 21.49
N ALA A 123 31.16 -29.86 22.32
CA ALA A 123 31.32 -29.76 23.76
C ALA A 123 32.52 -30.62 24.16
N VAL A 124 33.37 -30.11 25.06
CA VAL A 124 34.40 -30.91 25.69
C VAL A 124 33.76 -31.85 26.72
N GLU A 125 34.32 -33.04 26.88
CA GLU A 125 33.75 -34.10 27.72
C GLU A 125 33.61 -33.71 29.21
N ASP A 126 34.41 -32.74 29.67
CA ASP A 126 34.38 -32.21 31.03
C ASP A 126 33.70 -30.82 31.15
N ALA A 127 32.90 -30.43 30.16
CA ALA A 127 32.07 -29.24 30.29
C ALA A 127 30.94 -29.49 31.30
N CYS A 128 31.08 -28.89 32.49
CA CYS A 128 30.23 -28.91 33.70
C CYS A 128 30.39 -30.04 34.70
N THR A 129 31.10 -29.72 35.79
CA THR A 129 30.89 -30.35 37.09
C THR A 129 29.96 -29.56 38.01
N ASP A 130 29.67 -28.28 37.74
CA ASP A 130 28.76 -27.45 38.54
C ASP A 130 27.95 -26.48 37.64
N ALA A 131 26.63 -26.43 37.86
CA ALA A 131 25.66 -25.71 37.03
C ALA A 131 25.61 -24.18 37.28
N PRO A 132 25.20 -23.35 36.30
CA PRO A 132 24.74 -23.70 34.96
C PRO A 132 25.84 -23.56 33.89
N CYS A 133 25.88 -24.54 32.96
CA CYS A 133 26.83 -24.56 31.84
C CYS A 133 26.52 -23.51 30.80
N THR A 134 27.50 -22.66 30.49
CA THR A 134 27.48 -21.79 29.32
C THR A 134 28.25 -22.44 28.18
N ALA A 135 27.53 -22.89 27.14
CA ALA A 135 28.14 -23.23 25.86
C ALA A 135 28.33 -21.94 25.05
N THR A 136 29.53 -21.70 24.53
CA THR A 136 29.81 -20.59 23.62
C THR A 136 29.63 -21.04 22.16
N VAL A 137 28.83 -20.29 21.41
CA VAL A 137 28.67 -20.48 19.96
C VAL A 137 29.83 -19.76 19.26
N ALA A 138 30.63 -20.48 18.48
CA ALA A 138 31.63 -19.87 17.59
C ALA A 138 30.98 -19.56 16.23
N ALA A 139 31.21 -18.34 15.73
CA ALA A 139 30.75 -17.85 14.43
C ALA A 139 31.62 -18.38 13.27
#